data_AF-A0A534SP89-F1
#
_entry.id   AF-A0A534SP89-F1
#
_cell.length_a   1.000
_cell.length_b   1.000
_cell.length_c   1.000
_cell.angle_alpha   90.00
_cell.angle_beta   90.00
_cell.angle_gamma   90.00
#
_symmetry.space_group_name_H-M   'P 1'
#
loop_
_entity.id
_entity.type
_entity.pdbx_description
1 polymer ?
#
loop_
_entity_poly.entity_id
_entity_poly.type
_entity_poly.pdbx_seq_one_letter_code
_entity_poly.pdbx_strand_id
1 'polypeptide(L)'
;MSIKPLLLAIVVACLNATTAHADDFYKGKTIRVIVGGSAGGGFDIYTRAMARHMGKHIPGNPAMIVENMTGAGTLIAAKYLHSSAKPDGLSFGLFNGALILSGALGNKSIDFDMRELEFLGVPVQDSTVCALRKESGVTNMDQWFAAKTRSNWAA
;
A
#
# COMPACT_ATOMS: atom_id res chain seq x y z
N MET A 1 16.68 52.39 1.35
CA MET A 1 16.01 51.39 2.20
C MET A 1 16.80 50.08 2.07
N SER A 2 17.54 49.70 3.12
CA SER A 2 18.62 48.70 3.05
C SER A 2 18.08 47.27 3.20
N ILE A 3 18.00 46.51 2.10
CA ILE A 3 17.51 45.11 2.03
C ILE A 3 18.58 44.10 2.52
N LYS A 4 19.79 44.57 2.81
CA LYS A 4 20.97 43.73 3.11
C LYS A 4 20.91 42.87 4.38
N PRO A 5 20.25 43.24 5.50
CA PRO A 5 20.25 42.40 6.70
C PRO A 5 19.28 41.21 6.60
N LEU A 6 18.25 41.27 5.74
CA LEU A 6 17.25 40.22 5.61
C LEU A 6 17.77 39.00 4.82
N LEU A 7 18.58 39.25 3.78
CA LEU A 7 19.24 38.20 2.99
C LEU A 7 20.28 37.43 3.81
N LEU A 8 20.97 38.09 4.73
CA LEU A 8 21.98 37.45 5.58
C LEU A 8 21.35 36.52 6.64
N ALA A 9 20.16 36.88 7.15
CA ALA A 9 19.43 36.07 8.13
C ALA A 9 18.89 34.75 7.54
N ILE A 10 18.47 34.75 6.27
CA ILE A 10 17.99 33.55 5.57
C ILE A 10 19.15 32.57 5.32
N VAL A 11 20.34 33.07 4.96
CA VAL A 11 21.51 32.21 4.72
C VAL A 11 21.95 31.52 6.02
N VAL A 12 21.93 32.21 7.16
CA VAL A 12 22.32 31.60 8.46
C VAL A 12 21.31 30.55 8.93
N ALA A 13 20.02 30.71 8.62
CA ALA A 13 19.00 29.69 8.93
C ALA A 13 19.19 28.39 8.13
N CYS A 14 19.74 28.45 6.92
CA CYS A 14 20.04 27.27 6.10
C CYS A 14 21.26 26.47 6.59
N LEU A 15 22.19 27.07 7.33
CA LEU A 15 23.37 26.35 7.86
C LEU A 15 23.06 25.48 9.09
N ASN A 16 21.89 25.65 9.72
CA ASN A 16 21.45 24.86 10.86
C ASN A 16 20.47 23.73 10.47
N ALA A 17 20.46 23.32 9.19
CA ALA A 17 19.83 22.07 8.82
C ALA A 17 20.65 20.91 9.42
N THR A 18 20.42 20.62 10.70
CA THR A 18 20.84 19.36 11.31
C THR A 18 20.36 18.26 10.39
N THR A 19 21.28 17.53 9.79
CA THR A 19 21.00 16.26 9.13
C THR A 19 20.37 15.37 10.19
N ALA A 20 19.04 15.30 10.21
CA ALA A 20 18.34 14.31 11.00
C ALA A 20 18.80 12.96 10.46
N HIS A 21 19.71 12.32 11.18
CA HIS A 21 20.15 10.98 10.83
C HIS A 21 18.91 10.09 10.88
N ALA A 22 18.65 9.34 9.79
CA ALA A 22 17.55 8.39 9.74
C ALA A 22 17.56 7.44 10.96
N ASP A 23 18.75 7.17 11.52
CA ASP A 23 19.01 6.44 12.76
C ASP A 23 18.19 6.93 13.96
N ASP A 24 17.98 8.24 14.10
CA ASP A 24 17.22 8.81 15.23
C ASP A 24 15.72 8.87 14.95
N PHE A 25 15.31 9.05 13.69
CA PHE A 25 13.91 9.34 13.37
C PHE A 25 12.95 8.21 13.79
N TYR A 26 13.31 6.98 13.43
CA TYR A 26 12.47 5.80 13.65
C TYR A 26 12.69 5.13 15.01
N LYS A 27 13.65 5.60 15.81
CA LYS A 27 13.96 5.02 17.12
C LYS A 27 12.77 5.16 18.07
N GLY A 28 12.30 4.03 18.60
CA GLY A 28 11.11 3.98 19.47
C GLY A 28 9.80 4.31 18.75
N LYS A 29 9.80 4.39 17.42
CA LYS A 29 8.59 4.58 16.61
C LYS A 29 7.96 3.24 16.25
N THR A 30 6.69 3.33 15.86
CA THR A 30 5.95 2.22 15.29
C THR A 30 5.47 2.64 13.91
N ILE A 31 5.76 1.80 12.90
CA ILE A 31 5.27 1.98 11.55
C ILE A 31 3.99 1.19 11.38
N ARG A 32 2.93 1.86 10.92
CA ARG A 32 1.65 1.23 10.59
C ARG A 32 1.65 0.81 9.12
N VAL A 33 1.26 -0.43 8.87
CA VAL A 33 1.13 -1.00 7.54
C VAL A 33 -0.35 -1.24 7.25
N ILE A 34 -0.93 -0.37 6.44
CA ILE A 34 -2.36 -0.43 6.09
C ILE A 34 -2.55 -1.43 4.95
N VAL A 35 -3.36 -2.46 5.16
CA VAL A 35 -3.56 -3.54 4.18
C VAL A 35 -5.00 -3.55 3.70
N GLY A 36 -5.22 -3.38 2.40
CA GLY A 36 -6.57 -3.34 1.83
C GLY A 36 -7.30 -4.70 1.77
N GLY A 37 -6.59 -5.80 2.02
CA GLY A 37 -7.14 -7.16 2.08
C GLY A 37 -7.55 -7.60 3.49
N SER A 38 -8.43 -8.59 3.56
CA SER A 38 -8.88 -9.19 4.82
C SER A 38 -7.75 -9.94 5.53
N ALA A 39 -7.85 -10.01 6.86
CA ALA A 39 -6.94 -10.83 7.67
C ALA A 39 -6.92 -12.28 7.18
N GLY A 40 -5.73 -12.88 7.09
CA GLY A 40 -5.53 -14.22 6.55
C GLY A 40 -5.62 -14.34 5.02
N GLY A 41 -5.98 -13.27 4.30
CA GLY A 41 -5.92 -13.24 2.84
C GLY A 41 -4.49 -13.08 2.31
N GLY A 42 -4.31 -13.20 1.00
CA GLY A 42 -3.00 -13.08 0.35
C GLY A 42 -2.24 -11.81 0.75
N PHE A 43 -2.88 -10.64 0.60
CA PHE A 43 -2.35 -9.33 1.02
C PHE A 43 -1.84 -9.32 2.47
N ASP A 44 -2.61 -9.90 3.39
CA ASP A 44 -2.26 -9.91 4.81
C ASP A 44 -1.08 -10.84 5.11
N ILE A 45 -1.07 -12.04 4.52
CA ILE A 45 -0.04 -13.05 4.76
C ILE A 45 1.35 -12.53 4.39
N TYR A 46 1.52 -12.04 3.16
CA TYR A 46 2.85 -11.59 2.73
C TYR A 46 3.24 -10.26 3.40
N THR A 47 2.28 -9.40 3.75
CA THR A 47 2.58 -8.18 4.52
C THR A 47 3.09 -8.52 5.92
N ARG A 48 2.45 -9.46 6.62
CA ARG A 48 2.93 -9.93 7.94
C ARG A 48 4.28 -10.61 7.84
N ALA A 49 4.53 -11.35 6.77
CA ALA A 49 5.84 -11.92 6.51
C ALA A 49 6.90 -10.81 6.37
N MET A 50 6.66 -9.80 5.53
CA MET A 50 7.54 -8.65 5.36
C MET A 50 7.75 -7.87 6.67
N ALA A 51 6.68 -7.52 7.38
CA ALA A 51 6.72 -6.72 8.60
C ALA A 51 7.57 -7.34 9.72
N ARG A 52 7.64 -8.67 9.80
CA ARG A 52 8.51 -9.38 10.77
C ARG A 52 10.00 -9.16 10.53
N HIS A 53 10.41 -8.84 9.31
CA HIS A 53 11.82 -8.71 8.93
C HIS A 53 12.22 -7.26 8.65
N MET A 54 11.33 -6.47 8.04
CA MET A 54 11.68 -5.15 7.51
C MET A 54 12.12 -4.14 8.58
N GLY A 55 11.55 -4.20 9.79
CA GLY A 55 11.95 -3.33 10.89
C GLY A 55 13.46 -3.40 11.22
N LYS A 56 14.10 -4.56 11.02
CA LYS A 56 15.55 -4.76 11.26
C LYS A 56 16.44 -4.06 10.22
N HIS A 57 15.86 -3.69 9.08
CA HIS A 57 16.54 -3.03 7.97
C HIS A 57 16.22 -1.53 7.93
N ILE A 58 15.39 -1.05 8.84
CA ILE A 58 15.08 0.37 9.00
C ILE A 58 15.91 0.87 10.19
N PRO A 59 16.68 1.97 10.02
CA PRO A 59 17.40 2.58 11.13
C PRO A 59 16.50 2.81 12.36
N GLY A 60 17.03 2.68 13.57
CA GLY A 60 16.22 2.78 14.81
C GLY A 60 15.36 1.54 15.14
N ASN A 61 15.32 0.52 14.27
CA ASN A 61 14.60 -0.74 14.46
C ASN A 61 13.13 -0.58 14.89
N PRO A 62 12.30 0.16 14.14
CA PRO A 62 10.92 0.42 14.52
C PRO A 62 10.10 -0.87 14.57
N ALA A 63 9.12 -0.87 15.49
CA ALA A 63 8.08 -1.89 15.47
C ALA A 63 7.18 -1.69 14.24
N MET A 64 6.60 -2.78 13.74
CA MET A 64 5.69 -2.73 12.60
C MET A 64 4.35 -3.38 12.96
N ILE A 65 3.25 -2.66 12.74
CA ILE A 65 1.90 -3.14 13.01
C ILE A 65 1.12 -3.21 11.72
N VAL A 66 0.52 -4.37 11.44
CA VAL A 66 -0.32 -4.60 10.26
C VAL A 66 -1.79 -4.39 10.62
N GLU A 67 -2.45 -3.50 9.89
CA GLU A 67 -3.86 -3.15 10.07
C GLU A 67 -4.65 -3.41 8.78
N ASN A 68 -5.64 -4.30 8.84
CA ASN A 68 -6.48 -4.61 7.69
C ASN A 68 -7.61 -3.58 7.56
N MET A 69 -7.67 -2.89 6.42
CA MET A 69 -8.69 -1.89 6.07
C MET A 69 -9.40 -2.28 4.78
N THR A 70 -10.33 -3.22 4.91
CA THR A 70 -10.99 -3.88 3.77
C THR A 70 -12.10 -3.06 3.15
N GLY A 71 -12.35 -3.27 1.84
CA GLY A 71 -13.56 -2.83 1.16
C GLY A 71 -13.30 -2.25 -0.23
N ALA A 72 -14.34 -2.22 -1.06
CA ALA A 72 -14.32 -1.66 -2.42
C ALA A 72 -13.11 -2.11 -3.27
N GLY A 73 -12.77 -3.41 -3.24
CA GLY A 73 -11.63 -3.93 -3.99
C GLY A 73 -10.29 -3.32 -3.55
N THR A 74 -10.11 -3.06 -2.25
CA THR A 74 -8.96 -2.39 -1.59
C THR A 74 -8.92 -0.86 -1.70
N LEU A 75 -9.89 -0.24 -2.38
CA LEU A 75 -9.92 1.21 -2.58
C LEU A 75 -10.03 2.00 -1.26
N ILE A 76 -10.69 1.46 -0.23
CA ILE A 76 -10.80 2.12 1.07
C ILE A 76 -9.42 2.37 1.69
N ALA A 77 -8.52 1.37 1.65
CA ALA A 77 -7.16 1.52 2.14
C ALA A 77 -6.36 2.55 1.33
N ALA A 78 -6.49 2.53 0.00
CA ALA A 78 -5.81 3.50 -0.87
C ALA A 78 -6.27 4.94 -0.57
N LYS A 79 -7.58 5.16 -0.42
CA LYS A 79 -8.16 6.46 -0.06
C LYS A 79 -7.75 6.91 1.34
N TYR A 80 -7.68 6.01 2.30
CA TYR A 80 -7.19 6.33 3.65
C TYR A 80 -5.73 6.79 3.62
N LEU A 81 -4.85 6.08 2.91
CA LEU A 81 -3.45 6.46 2.77
C LEU A 81 -3.28 7.84 2.13
N HIS A 82 -4.12 8.14 1.13
CA HIS A 82 -4.09 9.42 0.44
C HIS A 82 -4.63 10.57 1.31
N SER A 83 -5.78 10.40 1.94
CA SER A 83 -6.53 11.53 2.54
C SER A 83 -6.50 11.60 4.06
N SER A 84 -6.14 10.53 4.77
CA SER A 84 -6.29 10.45 6.23
C SER A 84 -5.03 10.02 6.97
N ALA A 85 -4.14 9.26 6.32
CA ALA A 85 -2.84 8.95 6.88
C ALA A 85 -2.00 10.23 6.97
N LYS A 86 -1.22 10.35 8.04
CA LYS A 86 -0.28 11.45 8.18
C LYS A 86 0.90 11.21 7.24
N PRO A 87 1.36 12.22 6.47
CA PRO A 87 2.55 12.11 5.63
C PRO A 87 3.83 12.27 6.47
N ASP A 88 3.94 11.50 7.55
CA ASP A 88 5.04 11.57 8.52
C ASP A 88 6.02 10.39 8.41
N GLY A 89 5.88 9.54 7.39
CA GLY A 89 6.74 8.36 7.20
C GLY A 89 6.48 7.20 8.18
N LEU A 90 5.49 7.32 9.08
CA LEU A 90 5.12 6.26 10.03
C LEU A 90 3.92 5.44 9.56
N SER A 91 3.43 5.68 8.35
CA SER A 91 2.37 4.90 7.71
C SER A 91 2.70 4.68 6.23
N PHE A 92 2.57 3.43 5.79
CA PHE A 92 2.48 3.09 4.38
C PHE A 92 1.44 1.97 4.23
N GLY A 93 1.16 1.53 2.99
CA GLY A 93 0.23 0.43 2.84
C GLY A 93 0.32 -0.33 1.55
N LEU A 94 -0.52 -1.36 1.50
CA LEU A 94 -0.62 -2.33 0.43
C LEU A 94 -2.07 -2.45 -0.01
N PHE A 95 -2.30 -2.13 -1.26
CA PHE A 95 -3.58 -2.23 -1.94
C PHE A 95 -3.36 -2.74 -3.36
N ASN A 96 -4.45 -3.04 -4.06
CA ASN A 96 -4.41 -3.62 -5.39
C ASN A 96 -3.87 -2.61 -6.42
N GLY A 97 -2.75 -2.92 -7.07
CA GLY A 97 -2.17 -2.10 -8.13
C GLY A 97 -3.09 -1.91 -9.35
N ALA A 98 -4.06 -2.81 -9.58
CA ALA A 98 -5.05 -2.66 -10.63
C ALA A 98 -5.93 -1.41 -10.46
N LEU A 99 -6.00 -0.83 -9.25
CA LEU A 99 -6.68 0.45 -9.03
C LEU A 99 -6.01 1.59 -9.82
N ILE A 100 -4.69 1.57 -10.01
CA ILE A 100 -3.96 2.59 -10.80
C ILE A 100 -4.45 2.57 -12.24
N LEU A 101 -4.47 1.39 -12.85
CA LEU A 101 -4.98 1.21 -14.21
C LEU A 101 -6.47 1.55 -14.29
N SER A 102 -7.27 1.12 -13.30
CA SER A 102 -8.71 1.41 -13.26
C SER A 102 -8.99 2.91 -13.23
N GLY A 103 -8.23 3.68 -12.45
CA GLY A 103 -8.33 5.15 -12.39
C GLY A 103 -7.93 5.79 -13.72
N ALA A 104 -6.82 5.33 -14.32
CA ALA A 104 -6.38 5.80 -15.64
C ALA A 104 -7.40 5.51 -16.76
N LEU A 105 -8.18 4.43 -16.62
CA LEU A 105 -9.27 4.07 -17.54
C LEU A 105 -10.59 4.80 -17.24
N GLY A 106 -10.62 5.74 -16.29
CA GLY A 106 -11.77 6.61 -16.02
C GLY A 106 -12.75 6.09 -14.96
N ASN A 107 -12.32 5.18 -14.08
CA ASN A 107 -13.14 4.77 -12.95
C ASN A 107 -13.34 5.93 -11.95
N LYS A 108 -14.53 6.53 -11.99
CA LYS A 108 -14.92 7.67 -11.15
C LYS A 108 -15.00 7.38 -9.66
N SER A 109 -15.01 6.11 -9.25
CA SER A 109 -14.94 5.77 -7.81
C SER A 109 -13.58 6.10 -7.21
N ILE A 110 -12.54 6.24 -8.03
CA ILE A 110 -11.19 6.66 -7.61
C ILE A 110 -11.14 8.18 -7.77
N ASP A 111 -11.37 8.89 -6.67
CA ASP A 111 -11.56 10.34 -6.62
C ASP A 111 -10.27 11.13 -6.31
N PHE A 112 -9.11 10.48 -6.41
CA PHE A 112 -7.80 11.06 -6.18
C PHE A 112 -6.77 10.54 -7.18
N ASP A 113 -5.70 11.30 -7.40
CA ASP A 113 -4.61 10.90 -8.26
C ASP A 113 -3.66 9.96 -7.51
N MET A 114 -3.48 8.74 -8.02
CA MET A 114 -2.58 7.76 -7.40
C MET A 114 -1.11 8.17 -7.44
N ARG A 115 -0.74 9.16 -8.26
CA ARG A 115 0.61 9.76 -8.29
C ARG A 115 0.90 10.65 -7.09
N GLU A 116 -0.12 11.01 -6.30
CA GLU A 116 0.05 11.74 -5.03
C GLU A 116 0.46 10.81 -3.88
N LEU A 117 0.43 9.49 -4.10
CA LEU A 117 1.02 8.50 -3.19
C LEU A 117 2.46 8.19 -3.60
N GLU A 118 3.36 8.15 -2.61
CA GLU A 118 4.75 7.77 -2.85
C GLU A 118 4.86 6.25 -3.07
N PHE A 119 5.45 5.86 -4.19
CA PHE A 119 5.62 4.45 -4.55
C PHE A 119 6.89 3.86 -3.92
N LEU A 120 6.71 2.92 -3.00
CA LEU A 120 7.83 2.23 -2.34
C LEU A 120 8.36 1.02 -3.11
N GLY A 121 7.48 0.30 -3.83
CA GLY A 121 7.84 -0.91 -4.55
C GLY A 121 6.75 -1.97 -4.60
N VAL A 122 7.08 -3.09 -5.25
CA VAL A 122 6.23 -4.28 -5.34
C VAL A 122 6.84 -5.40 -4.49
N PRO A 123 6.19 -5.84 -3.40
CA PRO A 123 6.78 -6.82 -2.48
C PRO A 123 6.71 -8.26 -2.98
N VAL A 124 5.80 -8.56 -3.92
CA VAL A 124 5.57 -9.90 -4.46
C VAL A 124 5.16 -9.82 -5.92
N GLN A 125 5.58 -10.80 -6.72
CA GLN A 125 4.94 -11.09 -8.01
C GLN A 125 3.95 -12.23 -7.80
N ASP A 126 2.69 -12.01 -8.16
CA ASP A 126 1.65 -13.02 -8.07
C ASP A 126 1.37 -13.66 -9.43
N SER A 127 0.89 -14.90 -9.38
CA SER A 127 0.37 -15.61 -10.55
C SER A 127 -1.12 -15.79 -10.33
N THR A 128 -1.92 -15.11 -11.16
CA THR A 128 -3.38 -15.24 -11.12
C THR A 128 -3.77 -16.62 -11.62
N VAL A 129 -4.50 -17.37 -10.81
CA VAL A 129 -5.07 -18.67 -11.19
C VAL A 129 -6.59 -18.60 -11.15
N CYS A 130 -7.24 -19.18 -12.14
CA CYS A 130 -8.67 -19.41 -12.11
C CYS A 130 -8.95 -20.73 -11.39
N ALA A 131 -9.72 -20.67 -10.32
CA ALA A 131 -10.18 -21.86 -9.60
C ALA A 131 -11.66 -22.10 -9.89
N LEU A 132 -12.02 -23.36 -10.09
CA LEU A 132 -13.40 -23.80 -10.21
C LEU A 132 -13.77 -24.63 -8.99
N ARG A 133 -15.01 -24.49 -8.53
CA ARG A 133 -15.58 -25.34 -7.47
C ARG A 133 -15.51 -26.80 -7.91
N LYS A 134 -15.14 -27.71 -7.02
CA LYS A 134 -15.06 -29.15 -7.32
C LYS A 134 -16.38 -29.69 -7.85
N GLU A 135 -17.49 -29.15 -7.34
CA GLU A 135 -18.87 -29.48 -7.70
C GLU A 135 -19.20 -29.14 -9.16
N SER A 136 -18.40 -28.29 -9.82
CA SER A 136 -18.60 -27.97 -11.24
C SER A 136 -18.33 -29.16 -12.17
N GLY A 137 -17.60 -30.19 -11.70
CA GLY A 137 -17.15 -31.32 -12.54
C GLY A 137 -16.11 -30.94 -13.60
N VAL A 138 -15.73 -29.67 -13.69
CA VAL A 138 -14.71 -29.18 -14.64
C VAL A 138 -13.33 -29.45 -14.07
N THR A 139 -12.58 -30.30 -14.76
CA THR A 139 -11.25 -30.77 -14.32
C THR A 139 -10.13 -30.34 -15.27
N ASN A 140 -10.47 -29.79 -16.44
CA ASN A 140 -9.54 -29.30 -17.44
C ASN A 140 -10.14 -28.14 -18.25
N MET A 141 -9.29 -27.48 -19.05
CA MET A 141 -9.68 -26.29 -19.82
C MET A 141 -10.69 -26.61 -20.94
N ASP A 142 -10.61 -27.78 -21.58
CA ASP A 142 -11.54 -28.14 -22.66
C ASP A 142 -12.97 -28.27 -22.14
N GLN A 143 -13.12 -28.90 -20.97
CA GLN A 143 -14.39 -28.97 -20.26
C GLN A 143 -14.89 -27.58 -19.86
N TRP A 144 -13.99 -26.69 -19.44
CA TRP A 144 -14.37 -25.33 -19.06
C TRP A 144 -14.92 -24.54 -20.25
N PHE A 145 -14.22 -24.55 -21.39
CA PHE A 145 -14.66 -23.82 -22.58
C PHE A 145 -15.91 -24.41 -23.22
N ALA A 146 -16.13 -25.72 -23.08
CA ALA A 146 -17.35 -26.38 -23.55
C ALA A 146 -18.55 -26.23 -22.60
N ALA A 147 -18.33 -25.76 -21.36
CA ALA A 147 -19.37 -25.67 -20.35
C ALA A 147 -20.46 -24.66 -20.76
N LYS A 148 -21.70 -25.15 -20.92
CA LYS A 148 -22.87 -24.31 -21.25
C LYS A 148 -23.67 -23.87 -20.02
N THR A 149 -23.38 -24.46 -18.86
CA THR A 149 -24.04 -24.18 -17.59
C THR A 149 -23.43 -22.97 -16.93
N ARG A 150 -24.25 -21.96 -16.65
CA ARG A 150 -23.86 -20.81 -15.83
C ARG A 150 -23.57 -21.33 -14.43
N SER A 151 -22.41 -21.01 -13.86
CA SER A 151 -22.15 -21.36 -12.45
C SER A 151 -23.20 -20.66 -11.59
N ASN A 152 -23.87 -21.43 -10.75
CA ASN A 152 -24.84 -20.97 -9.78
C ASN A 152 -24.08 -20.52 -8.52
N TRP A 153 -23.86 -19.21 -8.41
CA TRP A 153 -23.08 -18.57 -7.34
C TRP A 153 -23.82 -18.51 -5.99
N ALA A 154 -25.08 -18.94 -5.95
CA ALA A 154 -25.93 -18.95 -4.77
C ALA A 154 -25.93 -20.35 -4.13
N ALA A 155 -24.96 -20.59 -3.26
CA ALA A 155 -24.99 -21.60 -2.20
C ALA A 155 -24.14 -21.10 -1.03
#